data_AF-A0A542YRV9-F1
#
_entry.id   AF-A0A542YRV9-F1
#
_cell.length_a   1.000
_cell.length_b   1.000
_cell.length_c   1.000
_cell.angle_alpha   90.00
_cell.angle_beta   90.00
_cell.angle_gamma   90.00
#
_symmetry.space_group_name_H-M   'P 1'
#
loop_
_entity.id
_entity.type
_entity.pdbx_description
1 polymer ?
#
loop_
_entity_poly.entity_id
_entity_poly.type
_entity_poly.pdbx_seq_one_letter_code
_entity_poly.pdbx_strand_id
1 'polypeptide(L)'
;MSDQPGRENLDNEYGSYSLDDEDQLQPEDTLDGTEDPLDRGYETADRLQGVTAWGTTAEEERTEETIEQRIRQEVPDPDSAYGAPDNESGLDEDRVGGDDPDAIPADRDFLGSEGERVGRLVAPDGGQGEDREKDEVARESRPTGDDSPEESAMHYVRDPEDDLED
;
A
#
# COMPACT_ATOMS: atom_id res chain seq x y z
N MET A 1 17.60 -61.37 -15.55
CA MET A 1 16.48 -60.42 -15.40
C MET A 1 16.36 -60.12 -13.92
N SER A 2 16.18 -58.84 -13.63
CA SER A 2 16.77 -58.08 -12.54
C SER A 2 16.23 -58.35 -11.13
N ASP A 3 17.15 -58.26 -10.17
CA ASP A 3 16.92 -57.89 -8.76
C ASP A 3 16.15 -56.56 -8.66
N GLN A 4 15.13 -56.48 -7.80
CA GLN A 4 14.94 -55.33 -6.91
C GLN A 4 14.00 -55.70 -5.73
N PRO A 5 14.46 -55.62 -4.47
CA PRO A 5 13.62 -55.81 -3.30
C PRO A 5 13.11 -54.45 -2.81
N GLY A 6 11.79 -54.27 -2.71
CA GLY A 6 11.19 -53.07 -2.12
C GLY A 6 9.78 -53.40 -1.64
N ARG A 7 9.57 -53.49 -0.33
CA ARG A 7 8.24 -53.61 0.27
C ARG A 7 7.73 -52.17 0.42
N GLU A 8 6.76 -51.78 -0.39
CA GLU A 8 6.15 -50.43 -0.41
C GLU A 8 5.20 -50.18 0.77
N ASN A 9 4.87 -51.23 1.52
CA ASN A 9 4.00 -51.17 2.68
C ASN A 9 4.64 -51.88 3.88
N LEU A 10 4.50 -51.27 5.05
CA LEU A 10 4.92 -51.79 6.34
C LEU A 10 3.71 -52.33 7.09
N ASP A 11 3.46 -53.62 6.93
CA ASP A 11 2.40 -54.36 7.63
C ASP A 11 2.85 -54.76 9.04
N ASN A 12 2.14 -54.28 10.06
CA ASN A 12 2.30 -54.68 11.46
C ASN A 12 0.97 -55.22 12.02
N GLU A 13 1.01 -55.80 13.23
CA GLU A 13 -0.17 -56.36 13.92
C GLU A 13 -1.31 -55.34 14.14
N TYR A 14 -0.99 -54.04 14.07
CA TYR A 14 -1.93 -52.94 14.23
C TYR A 14 -2.38 -52.28 12.91
N GLY A 15 -1.90 -52.72 11.74
CA GLY A 15 -2.30 -52.17 10.45
C GLY A 15 -1.17 -52.15 9.40
N SER A 16 -1.54 -51.81 8.16
CA SER A 16 -0.62 -51.55 7.05
C SER A 16 -0.35 -50.06 6.96
N TYR A 17 0.92 -49.67 6.95
CA TYR A 17 1.35 -48.29 6.70
C TYR A 17 2.04 -48.22 5.35
N SER A 18 1.57 -47.35 4.45
CA SER A 18 2.30 -46.97 3.24
C SER A 18 3.64 -46.35 3.63
N LEU A 19 4.72 -46.83 3.02
CA LEU A 19 6.03 -46.19 3.12
C LEU A 19 6.30 -45.23 1.96
N ASP A 20 5.35 -45.15 1.01
CA ASP A 20 5.37 -44.22 -0.10
C ASP A 20 4.80 -42.86 0.34
N ASP A 21 5.29 -41.79 -0.27
CA ASP A 21 4.98 -40.41 0.10
C ASP A 21 3.60 -39.94 -0.44
N GLU A 22 2.74 -40.86 -0.84
CA GLU A 22 1.41 -40.60 -1.43
C GLU A 22 0.47 -39.81 -0.50
N ASP A 23 0.63 -39.97 0.82
CA ASP A 23 -0.16 -39.23 1.82
C ASP A 23 0.47 -37.86 2.18
N GLN A 24 1.69 -37.58 1.73
CA GLN A 24 2.38 -36.31 1.95
C GLN A 24 2.21 -35.39 0.74
N LEU A 25 1.76 -34.15 1.00
CA LEU A 25 1.65 -33.15 -0.05
C LEU A 25 3.03 -32.74 -0.54
N GLN A 26 3.26 -32.84 -1.83
CA GLN A 26 4.55 -32.50 -2.43
C GLN A 26 4.73 -30.97 -2.46
N PRO A 27 5.96 -30.46 -2.57
CA PRO A 27 6.21 -29.02 -2.72
C PRO A 27 5.45 -28.40 -3.90
N GLU A 28 5.25 -29.17 -4.96
CA GLU A 28 4.49 -28.80 -6.16
C GLU A 28 3.00 -28.57 -5.87
N ASP A 29 2.45 -29.28 -4.88
CA ASP A 29 1.04 -29.17 -4.46
C ASP A 29 0.84 -28.05 -3.43
N THR A 30 1.80 -27.87 -2.51
CA THR A 30 1.75 -26.83 -1.47
C THR A 30 2.20 -25.46 -1.95
N LEU A 31 2.91 -25.40 -3.08
CA LEU A 31 3.57 -24.20 -3.63
C LEU A 31 4.47 -23.49 -2.59
N ASP A 32 4.94 -24.23 -1.61
CA ASP A 32 5.71 -23.70 -0.48
C ASP A 32 7.13 -24.25 -0.53
N GLY A 33 7.98 -23.51 -1.25
CA GLY A 33 9.39 -23.85 -1.44
C GLY A 33 9.64 -25.03 -2.38
N THR A 34 10.89 -25.48 -2.41
CA THR A 34 11.37 -26.60 -3.24
C THR A 34 12.08 -27.68 -2.42
N GLU A 35 12.15 -27.48 -1.09
CA GLU A 35 12.79 -28.40 -0.15
C GLU A 35 11.80 -29.51 0.25
N ASP A 36 12.32 -30.65 0.68
CA ASP A 36 11.52 -31.75 1.20
C ASP A 36 10.68 -31.25 2.39
N PRO A 37 9.35 -31.46 2.40
CA PRO A 37 8.50 -31.14 3.55
C PRO A 37 9.02 -31.74 4.88
N LEU A 38 9.74 -32.85 4.85
CA LEU A 38 10.34 -33.49 6.02
C LEU A 38 11.60 -32.77 6.54
N ASP A 39 12.26 -31.98 5.70
CA ASP A 39 13.43 -31.16 6.07
C ASP A 39 13.02 -29.84 6.74
N ARG A 40 11.79 -29.37 6.49
CA ARG A 40 11.22 -28.20 7.17
C ARG A 40 10.94 -28.56 8.63
N GLY A 41 11.82 -28.10 9.52
CA GLY A 41 11.60 -28.20 10.96
C GLY A 41 10.27 -27.58 11.39
N TYR A 42 9.71 -28.06 12.50
CA TYR A 42 8.50 -27.49 13.07
C TYR A 42 8.83 -26.17 13.79
N GLU A 43 8.28 -25.05 13.31
CA GLU A 43 8.37 -23.77 13.98
C GLU A 43 7.22 -23.59 15.00
N THR A 44 7.54 -23.16 16.21
CA THR A 44 6.54 -22.78 17.20
C THR A 44 5.99 -21.39 16.88
N ALA A 45 4.77 -21.10 17.30
CA ALA A 45 4.22 -19.75 17.16
C ALA A 45 5.14 -18.69 17.81
N ASP A 46 5.37 -17.57 17.11
CA ASP A 46 6.18 -16.45 17.58
C ASP A 46 5.63 -15.78 18.85
N ARG A 47 4.33 -15.96 19.09
CA ARG A 47 3.62 -15.36 20.22
C ARG A 47 2.61 -16.33 20.82
N LEU A 48 2.40 -16.18 22.12
CA LEU A 48 1.35 -16.89 22.82
C LEU A 48 -0.01 -16.42 22.28
N GLN A 49 -0.72 -17.31 21.61
CA GLN A 49 -2.03 -17.02 21.03
C GLN A 49 -3.11 -17.23 22.08
N GLY A 50 -3.84 -16.17 22.44
CA GLY A 50 -5.07 -16.26 23.24
C GLY A 50 -4.91 -16.69 24.69
N VAL A 51 -3.70 -17.00 25.18
CA VAL A 51 -3.49 -17.43 26.58
C VAL A 51 -3.77 -16.33 27.60
N THR A 52 -3.74 -15.07 27.16
CA THR A 52 -4.07 -13.90 27.97
C THR A 52 -5.49 -13.38 27.72
N ALA A 53 -6.27 -14.06 26.86
CA ALA A 53 -7.64 -13.68 26.59
C ALA A 53 -8.54 -14.01 27.79
N TRP A 54 -9.65 -13.28 27.92
CA TRP A 54 -10.67 -13.56 28.92
C TRP A 54 -11.33 -14.92 28.63
N GLY A 55 -11.67 -15.67 29.69
CA GLY A 55 -12.31 -16.98 29.58
C GLY A 55 -11.32 -18.15 29.54
N THR A 56 -10.05 -17.92 29.89
CA THR A 56 -9.04 -18.99 29.98
C THR A 56 -9.00 -19.62 31.38
N THR A 57 -9.59 -18.96 32.38
CA THR A 57 -9.72 -19.50 33.74
C THR A 57 -11.18 -19.88 34.07
N ALA A 58 -11.35 -20.85 34.97
CA ALA A 58 -12.67 -21.35 35.36
C ALA A 58 -13.57 -20.29 36.06
N GLU A 59 -13.01 -19.19 36.56
CA GLU A 59 -13.78 -18.07 37.12
C GLU A 59 -14.29 -17.15 36.01
N GLU A 60 -13.45 -16.90 35.00
CA GLU A 60 -13.81 -16.11 33.82
C GLU A 60 -14.81 -16.84 32.93
N GLU A 61 -14.73 -18.17 32.78
CA GLU A 61 -15.77 -18.90 32.03
C GLU A 61 -17.15 -18.83 32.72
N ARG A 62 -17.18 -18.71 34.05
CA ARG A 62 -18.44 -18.48 34.80
C ARG A 62 -18.93 -17.05 34.69
N THR A 63 -18.04 -16.11 34.40
CA THR A 63 -18.31 -14.68 34.37
C THR A 63 -18.17 -14.18 32.95
N GLU A 64 -19.30 -13.91 32.29
CA GLU A 64 -19.28 -13.39 30.92
C GLU A 64 -18.39 -12.15 30.78
N GLU A 65 -17.79 -12.02 29.60
CA GLU A 65 -16.94 -10.90 29.24
C GLU A 65 -17.78 -9.61 29.06
N THR A 66 -17.24 -8.47 29.50
CA THR A 66 -17.86 -7.16 29.25
C THR A 66 -17.61 -6.67 27.82
N ILE A 67 -18.47 -5.77 27.33
CA ILE A 67 -18.28 -5.15 26.00
C ILE A 67 -16.94 -4.42 25.91
N GLU A 68 -16.51 -3.74 26.98
CA GLU A 68 -15.22 -3.03 27.01
C GLU A 68 -14.02 -3.98 26.96
N GLN A 69 -14.15 -5.19 27.50
CA GLN A 69 -13.13 -6.23 27.37
C GLN A 69 -13.03 -6.72 25.93
N ARG A 70 -14.17 -6.96 25.25
CA ARG A 70 -14.20 -7.35 23.83
C ARG A 70 -13.58 -6.33 22.91
N ILE A 71 -13.97 -5.06 23.09
CA ILE A 71 -13.42 -3.94 22.31
C ILE A 71 -11.89 -3.87 22.42
N ARG A 72 -11.30 -4.23 23.57
CA ARG A 72 -9.84 -4.23 23.74
C ARG A 72 -9.13 -5.35 22.96
N GLN A 73 -9.85 -6.44 22.68
CA GLN A 73 -9.31 -7.57 21.91
C GLN A 73 -9.45 -7.36 20.39
N GLU A 74 -10.37 -6.49 19.97
CA GLU A 74 -10.62 -6.15 18.58
C GLU A 74 -9.62 -5.10 18.05
N VAL A 75 -9.30 -5.20 16.76
CA VAL A 75 -8.62 -4.13 16.02
C VAL A 75 -9.71 -3.39 15.24
N PRO A 76 -9.93 -2.08 15.49
CA PRO A 76 -10.94 -1.33 14.76
C PRO A 76 -10.62 -1.31 13.27
N ASP A 77 -11.64 -1.56 12.44
CA ASP A 77 -11.53 -1.45 10.99
C ASP A 77 -11.45 0.04 10.59
N PRO A 78 -10.33 0.50 10.01
CA PRO A 78 -10.15 1.91 9.67
C PRO A 78 -11.17 2.42 8.65
N ASP A 79 -11.80 1.55 7.86
CA ASP A 79 -12.77 1.94 6.83
C ASP A 79 -14.23 1.76 7.32
N SER A 80 -14.42 1.59 8.63
CA SER A 80 -15.74 1.48 9.24
C SER A 80 -16.08 2.73 10.06
N ALA A 81 -17.37 3.06 10.18
CA ALA A 81 -17.83 4.10 11.10
C ALA A 81 -17.36 3.90 12.55
N TYR A 82 -17.05 2.66 12.93
CA TYR A 82 -16.54 2.35 14.27
C TYR A 82 -15.05 2.66 14.42
N GLY A 83 -14.23 2.36 13.41
CA GLY A 83 -12.77 2.60 13.46
C GLY A 83 -12.32 3.97 12.97
N ALA A 84 -13.11 4.63 12.11
CA ALA A 84 -12.91 6.00 11.68
C ALA A 84 -14.23 6.78 11.71
N PRO A 85 -14.77 7.12 12.89
CA PRO A 85 -16.06 7.82 13.01
C PRO A 85 -16.06 9.21 12.35
N ASP A 86 -14.89 9.84 12.24
CA ASP A 86 -14.71 11.15 11.61
C ASP A 86 -14.32 11.06 10.13
N ASN A 87 -14.07 9.86 9.60
CA ASN A 87 -13.70 9.63 8.20
C ASN A 87 -14.13 8.23 7.71
N GLU A 88 -15.42 7.92 7.84
CA GLU A 88 -15.98 6.59 7.49
C GLU A 88 -15.70 6.22 6.02
N SER A 89 -15.67 7.22 5.14
CA SER A 89 -15.50 7.01 3.70
C SER A 89 -14.03 6.95 3.25
N GLY A 90 -13.08 7.31 4.11
CA GLY A 90 -11.70 7.62 3.72
C GLY A 90 -11.57 8.90 2.86
N LEU A 91 -12.69 9.60 2.58
CA LEU A 91 -12.76 10.79 1.72
C LEU A 91 -13.13 12.07 2.48
N ASP A 92 -13.35 11.97 3.79
CA ASP A 92 -13.55 13.15 4.65
C ASP A 92 -12.18 13.76 4.99
N GLU A 93 -11.56 14.31 3.94
CA GLU A 93 -10.39 15.17 4.06
C GLU A 93 -10.82 16.63 4.22
N ASP A 94 -10.02 17.40 4.96
CA ASP A 94 -10.23 18.83 5.11
C ASP A 94 -10.11 19.52 3.75
N ARG A 95 -11.26 19.89 3.19
CA ARG A 95 -11.37 20.59 1.90
C ARG A 95 -11.50 22.09 2.09
N VAL A 96 -10.77 22.85 1.29
CA VAL A 96 -10.97 24.30 1.20
C VAL A 96 -12.18 24.56 0.31
N GLY A 97 -13.19 25.25 0.86
CA GLY A 97 -14.47 25.49 0.21
C GLY A 97 -15.64 24.67 0.76
N GLY A 98 -15.39 23.73 1.69
CA GLY A 98 -16.45 22.94 2.34
C GLY A 98 -17.15 21.98 1.37
N ASP A 99 -18.49 22.04 1.33
CA ASP A 99 -19.35 21.20 0.47
C ASP A 99 -19.41 21.65 -1.00
N ASP A 100 -18.59 22.62 -1.41
CA ASP A 100 -18.57 23.08 -2.80
C ASP A 100 -18.12 21.92 -3.74
N PRO A 101 -18.81 21.67 -4.86
CA PRO A 101 -18.42 20.60 -5.80
C PRO A 101 -17.03 20.81 -6.41
N ASP A 102 -16.54 22.05 -6.43
CA ASP A 102 -15.22 22.42 -6.91
C ASP A 102 -14.19 22.54 -5.77
N ALA A 103 -14.55 22.16 -4.53
CA ALA A 103 -13.64 22.19 -3.39
C ALA A 103 -12.47 21.22 -3.58
N ILE A 104 -11.26 21.70 -3.30
CA ILE A 104 -10.01 20.95 -3.39
C ILE A 104 -9.45 20.64 -1.99
N PRO A 105 -8.62 19.59 -1.85
CA PRO A 105 -7.90 19.31 -0.62
C PRO A 105 -7.07 20.52 -0.16
N ALA A 106 -7.04 20.78 1.14
CA ALA A 106 -6.37 21.97 1.69
C ALA A 106 -4.86 22.00 1.47
N ASP A 107 -4.22 20.85 1.35
CA ASP A 107 -2.81 20.67 1.00
C ASP A 107 -2.50 21.04 -0.47
N ARG A 108 -3.50 20.91 -1.34
CA ARG A 108 -3.42 21.31 -2.76
C ARG A 108 -3.87 22.74 -3.02
N ASP A 109 -4.43 23.41 -2.01
CA ASP A 109 -4.84 24.79 -2.14
C ASP A 109 -3.62 25.72 -2.16
N PHE A 110 -3.53 26.54 -3.21
CA PHE A 110 -2.45 27.51 -3.34
C PHE A 110 -2.83 28.84 -2.69
N LEU A 111 -2.55 28.94 -1.39
CA LEU A 111 -2.61 30.19 -0.63
C LEU A 111 -1.28 30.96 -0.72
N GLY A 112 -0.78 31.18 -1.94
CA GLY A 112 0.58 31.70 -2.19
C GLY A 112 0.64 32.97 -3.06
N SER A 113 1.79 33.66 -3.01
CA SER A 113 2.11 34.85 -3.81
C SER A 113 2.21 34.53 -5.31
N GLU A 114 2.06 35.57 -6.14
CA GLU A 114 2.09 35.59 -7.63
C GLU A 114 2.65 34.31 -8.27
N GLY A 115 1.76 33.49 -8.84
CA GLY A 115 2.14 32.32 -9.64
C GLY A 115 3.03 32.71 -10.82
N GLU A 116 3.66 31.72 -11.44
CA GLU A 116 4.49 31.95 -12.61
C GLU A 116 3.68 32.52 -13.76
N ARG A 117 4.33 33.41 -14.52
CA ARG A 117 3.68 34.12 -15.61
C ARG A 117 3.40 33.17 -16.76
N VAL A 118 2.25 33.32 -17.40
CA VAL A 118 1.96 32.66 -18.68
C VAL A 118 2.36 33.60 -19.81
N GLY A 119 3.16 33.14 -20.77
CA GLY A 119 3.49 33.97 -21.92
C GLY A 119 4.31 33.29 -23.00
N ARG A 120 5.05 34.10 -23.75
CA ARG A 120 5.93 33.62 -24.82
C ARG A 120 7.15 32.90 -24.24
N LEU A 121 7.27 31.61 -24.57
CA LEU A 121 8.45 30.81 -24.32
C LEU A 121 9.59 31.13 -25.31
N VAL A 122 10.81 31.15 -24.80
CA VAL A 122 12.03 31.45 -25.55
C VAL A 122 13.08 30.38 -25.27
N ALA A 123 13.65 29.82 -26.33
CA ALA A 123 14.73 28.85 -26.24
C ALA A 123 15.96 29.41 -25.50
N PRO A 124 16.83 28.56 -24.94
CA PRO A 124 18.00 29.01 -24.19
C PRO A 124 18.93 29.95 -24.98
N ASP A 125 19.09 29.69 -26.28
CA ASP A 125 19.86 30.49 -27.24
C ASP A 125 19.12 31.73 -27.75
N GLY A 126 17.87 31.95 -27.32
CA GLY A 126 17.02 33.02 -27.79
C GLY A 126 16.39 32.78 -29.17
N GLY A 127 16.41 31.54 -29.68
CA GLY A 127 15.93 31.18 -31.01
C GLY A 127 16.83 31.73 -32.13
N GLN A 128 18.12 31.88 -31.86
CA GLN A 128 19.09 32.47 -32.78
C GLN A 128 20.25 31.51 -33.03
N GLY A 129 20.41 31.10 -34.29
CA GLY A 129 21.51 30.26 -34.74
C GLY A 129 21.11 28.81 -34.91
N GLU A 130 22.09 27.92 -34.85
CA GLU A 130 21.86 26.47 -34.89
C GLU A 130 21.52 25.97 -33.49
N ASP A 131 20.49 25.14 -33.39
CA ASP A 131 20.10 24.53 -32.12
C ASP A 131 21.18 23.57 -31.62
N ARG A 132 21.59 23.77 -30.38
CA ARG A 132 22.60 22.96 -29.69
C ARG A 132 22.02 22.22 -28.50
N GLU A 133 20.78 22.53 -28.15
CA GLU A 133 20.06 21.87 -27.09
C GLU A 133 19.45 20.59 -27.65
N LYS A 134 19.60 19.49 -26.93
CA LYS A 134 19.07 18.20 -27.40
C LYS A 134 17.67 17.96 -26.89
N ASP A 135 17.35 18.59 -25.77
CA ASP A 135 16.10 18.44 -25.06
C ASP A 135 15.16 19.62 -25.41
N GLU A 136 13.86 19.38 -25.41
CA GLU A 136 12.87 20.40 -25.75
C GLU A 136 12.59 21.29 -24.54
N VAL A 137 13.49 22.23 -24.29
CA VAL A 137 13.41 23.16 -23.15
C VAL A 137 13.28 24.61 -23.60
N ALA A 138 12.46 25.38 -22.88
CA ALA A 138 12.31 26.81 -23.09
C ALA A 138 11.95 27.51 -21.78
N ARG A 139 12.20 28.81 -21.71
CA ARG A 139 11.88 29.64 -20.54
C ARG A 139 10.95 30.78 -20.90
N GLU A 140 10.12 31.17 -19.94
CA GLU A 140 9.27 32.35 -20.07
C GLU A 140 10.08 33.60 -20.40
N SER A 141 9.57 34.41 -21.32
CA SER A 141 10.20 35.68 -21.68
C SER A 141 9.96 36.73 -20.59
N ARG A 142 10.84 37.75 -20.55
CA ARG A 142 10.64 38.86 -19.62
C ARG A 142 9.38 39.62 -19.99
N PRO A 143 8.63 40.16 -19.01
CA PRO A 143 7.42 40.90 -19.29
C PRO A 143 7.72 42.07 -20.22
N THR A 144 6.95 42.16 -21.30
CA THR A 144 7.10 43.21 -22.31
C THR A 144 5.84 44.06 -22.38
N GLY A 145 5.94 45.22 -23.02
CA GLY A 145 4.74 46.03 -23.30
C GLY A 145 3.82 45.44 -24.37
N ASP A 146 4.24 44.34 -25.02
CA ASP A 146 3.46 43.63 -26.03
C ASP A 146 2.70 42.42 -25.45
N ASP A 147 2.81 42.17 -24.14
CA ASP A 147 2.09 41.08 -23.48
C ASP A 147 0.58 41.36 -23.56
N SER A 148 -0.19 40.34 -23.91
CA SER A 148 -1.65 40.48 -23.96
C SER A 148 -2.24 40.68 -22.55
N PRO A 149 -3.39 41.35 -22.43
CA PRO A 149 -4.13 41.43 -21.18
C PRO A 149 -4.38 40.05 -20.55
N GLU A 150 -4.61 39.03 -21.39
CA GLU A 150 -4.81 37.64 -20.97
C GLU A 150 -3.53 37.02 -20.38
N GLU A 151 -2.37 37.19 -21.03
CA GLU A 151 -1.07 36.73 -20.51
C GLU A 151 -0.69 37.41 -19.20
N SER A 152 -1.06 38.68 -19.03
CA SER A 152 -0.81 39.42 -17.79
C SER A 152 -1.77 39.08 -16.66
N ALA A 153 -2.94 38.50 -16.98
CA ALA A 153 -3.96 38.11 -16.01
C ALA A 153 -3.83 36.66 -15.55
N MET A 154 -3.29 35.79 -16.42
CA MET A 154 -3.16 34.36 -16.15
C MET A 154 -1.79 34.02 -15.58
N HIS A 155 -1.81 33.17 -14.56
CA HIS A 155 -0.63 32.63 -13.90
C HIS A 155 -0.82 31.13 -13.68
N TYR A 156 0.28 30.37 -13.67
CA TYR A 156 0.27 28.97 -13.27
C TYR A 156 1.04 28.80 -11.97
N VAL A 157 0.69 27.74 -11.25
CA VAL A 157 1.32 27.35 -10.00
C VAL A 157 1.98 26.01 -10.26
N ARG A 158 3.26 25.86 -9.86
CA ARG A 158 3.92 24.55 -9.90
C ARG A 158 3.37 23.69 -8.79
N ASP A 159 3.14 22.42 -9.12
CA ASP A 159 2.87 21.44 -8.08
C ASP A 159 4.16 21.26 -7.25
N PRO A 160 4.10 21.27 -5.91
CA PRO A 160 5.26 20.95 -5.08
C PRO A 160 5.89 19.58 -5.42
N GLU A 161 5.15 18.65 -6.04
CA GLU A 161 5.69 17.37 -6.51
C GLU A 161 6.56 17.51 -7.77
N ASP A 162 6.32 18.53 -8.62
CA ASP A 162 7.11 18.76 -9.85
C ASP A 162 8.55 19.22 -9.54
N ASP A 163 8.78 19.88 -8.40
CA ASP A 163 10.09 20.38 -7.98
C ASP A 163 11.01 19.25 -7.44
N LEU A 164 10.52 18.01 -7.30
CA LEU A 164 11.28 16.87 -6.76
C LEU A 164 12.03 16.07 -7.84
N GLU A 165 11.84 16.38 -9.12
CA GLU A 165 12.42 15.65 -10.25
C GLU A 165 13.67 16.30 -10.90
N ASP A 166 14.16 17.44 -10.37
CA ASP A 166 15.37 18.15 -10.86
C ASP A 166 16.67 17.85 -10.07
#